data_AF-A0A938JM25-F1
#
_entry.id   AF-A0A938JM25-F1
#
_cell.length_a   1.000
_cell.length_b   1.000
_cell.length_c   1.000
_cell.angle_alpha   90.00
_cell.angle_beta   90.00
_cell.angle_gamma   90.00
#
_symmetry.space_group_name_H-M   'P 1'
#
loop_
_entity.id
_entity.type
_entity.pdbx_description
1 polymer ?
#
loop_
_entity_poly.entity_id
_entity_poly.type
_entity_poly.pdbx_seq_one_letter_code
_entity_poly.pdbx_strand_id
1 'polypeptide(L)'
;GVVKGWHYHKIQADNMVVVKGMMKVVLYDGRENSKSYKEINEFFIGENNPSLVHIPAGVMHGFKCIGEGEAICVNIPTEPYNYENPDEYRVEPHGGEIPYNWQRKDG
;
A
#
# COMPACT_ATOMS: atom_id res chain seq x y z
N GLY A 1 -1.64 -15.01 -0.07
CA GLY A 1 -0.73 -14.48 -1.11
C GLY A 1 0.56 -13.91 -0.53
N VAL A 2 1.42 -13.43 -1.42
CA VAL A 2 2.70 -12.76 -1.12
C VAL A 2 2.45 -11.32 -0.69
N VAL A 3 3.27 -10.80 0.24
CA VAL A 3 3.26 -9.40 0.64
C VAL A 3 4.21 -8.62 -0.27
N LYS A 4 3.73 -7.51 -0.83
CA LYS A 4 4.55 -6.50 -1.47
C LYS A 4 4.45 -5.21 -0.67
N GLY A 5 5.52 -4.89 0.05
CA GLY A 5 5.61 -3.76 0.96
C GLY A 5 6.83 -3.93 1.86
N TRP A 6 7.18 -2.94 2.67
CA TRP A 6 6.64 -1.59 2.64
C TRP A 6 7.37 -0.73 1.61
N HIS A 7 6.68 0.22 1.01
CA HIS A 7 7.27 1.24 0.16
C HIS A 7 6.53 2.56 0.26
N TYR A 8 7.19 3.65 -0.12
CA TYR A 8 6.59 4.97 -0.21
C TYR A 8 7.32 5.82 -1.23
N HIS A 9 6.64 6.88 -1.66
CA HIS A 9 7.18 7.91 -2.53
C HIS A 9 7.30 9.22 -1.77
N LYS A 10 8.38 9.98 -1.99
CA LYS A 10 8.53 11.31 -1.39
C LYS A 10 7.79 12.40 -2.16
N ILE A 11 7.56 12.20 -3.45
CA ILE A 11 7.00 13.20 -4.36
C ILE A 11 5.69 12.68 -4.95
N GLN A 12 5.72 11.49 -5.55
CA GLN A 12 4.56 10.88 -6.17
C GLN A 12 3.47 10.54 -5.14
N ALA A 13 2.21 10.73 -5.54
CA ALA A 13 1.05 10.11 -4.91
C ALA A 13 0.49 9.02 -5.84
N ASP A 14 -0.09 7.98 -5.24
CA ASP A 14 -0.62 6.83 -5.97
C ASP A 14 -2.15 6.80 -5.94
N ASN A 15 -2.77 6.35 -7.02
CA ASN A 15 -4.21 6.14 -7.12
C ASN A 15 -4.44 4.69 -7.57
N MET A 16 -4.71 3.82 -6.61
CA MET A 16 -4.73 2.38 -6.84
C MET A 16 -6.15 1.81 -6.80
N VAL A 17 -6.47 0.99 -7.79
CA VAL A 17 -7.71 0.19 -7.88
C VAL A 17 -7.38 -1.26 -8.18
N VAL A 18 -8.18 -2.19 -7.65
CA VAL A 18 -8.07 -3.62 -7.92
C VAL A 18 -9.21 -4.02 -8.85
N VAL A 19 -8.87 -4.44 -10.07
CA VAL A 19 -9.82 -4.71 -11.16
C VAL A 19 -10.13 -6.19 -11.35
N LYS A 20 -9.37 -7.08 -10.69
CA LYS A 20 -9.59 -8.52 -10.64
C LYS A 20 -9.09 -9.06 -9.31
N GLY A 21 -9.78 -10.04 -8.73
CA GLY A 21 -9.45 -10.63 -7.44
C GLY A 21 -9.69 -9.67 -6.28
N MET A 22 -9.07 -9.99 -5.14
CA MET A 22 -9.17 -9.21 -3.90
C MET A 22 -7.79 -8.99 -3.30
N MET A 23 -7.52 -7.76 -2.85
CA MET A 23 -6.28 -7.40 -2.17
C MET A 23 -6.56 -6.71 -0.85
N LYS A 24 -5.73 -7.04 0.14
CA LYS A 24 -5.55 -6.22 1.34
C LYS A 24 -4.49 -5.17 1.03
N VAL A 25 -4.86 -3.91 1.07
CA VAL A 25 -3.98 -2.75 0.93
C VAL A 25 -3.85 -2.12 2.30
N VAL A 26 -2.63 -1.87 2.74
CA VAL A 26 -2.37 -1.33 4.07
C VAL A 26 -1.58 -0.05 3.92
N LEU A 27 -2.03 1.00 4.60
CA LEU A 27 -1.37 2.29 4.70
C LEU A 27 -0.86 2.48 6.12
N TYR A 28 0.32 3.09 6.23
CA TYR A 28 0.90 3.56 7.48
C TYR A 28 1.38 4.99 7.31
N ASP A 29 0.90 5.88 8.17
CA ASP A 29 1.24 7.29 8.09
C ASP A 29 2.50 7.59 8.92
N GLY A 30 3.66 7.55 8.28
CA GLY A 30 4.95 7.90 8.90
C GLY A 30 5.26 9.40 8.96
N ARG A 31 4.34 10.29 8.57
CA ARG A 31 4.61 11.72 8.47
C ARG A 31 4.44 12.37 9.85
N GLU A 32 5.53 12.84 10.47
CA GLU A 32 5.53 13.35 11.84
C GLU A 32 4.56 14.51 12.11
N ASN A 33 4.31 15.34 11.09
CA ASN A 33 3.39 16.48 11.17
C ASN A 33 1.93 16.13 10.83
N SER A 34 1.62 14.86 10.57
CA SER A 34 0.27 14.41 10.23
C SER A 34 -0.58 14.21 11.48
N LYS A 35 -1.88 14.51 11.37
CA LYS A 35 -2.86 14.23 12.43
C LYS A 35 -3.05 12.74 12.68
N SER A 36 -2.78 11.91 11.68
CA SER A 36 -2.85 10.45 11.73
C SER A 36 -1.46 9.81 11.88
N TYR A 37 -0.46 10.55 12.37
CA TYR A 37 0.90 10.02 12.53
C TYR A 37 0.92 8.70 13.33
N LYS A 38 1.59 7.69 12.76
CA LYS A 38 1.67 6.30 13.23
C LYS A 38 0.36 5.50 13.16
N GLU A 39 -0.70 6.03 12.57
CA GLU A 39 -1.92 5.25 12.33
C GLU A 39 -1.75 4.27 11.17
N ILE A 40 -2.48 3.16 11.28
CA ILE A 40 -2.54 2.11 10.26
C ILE A 40 -3.98 2.03 9.75
N ASN A 41 -4.15 2.03 8.44
CA ASN A 41 -5.42 1.73 7.79
C ASN A 41 -5.32 0.51 6.89
N GLU A 42 -6.34 -0.34 6.96
CA GLU A 42 -6.48 -1.51 6.11
C GLU A 42 -7.68 -1.33 5.19
N PHE A 43 -7.47 -1.55 3.90
CA PHE A 43 -8.49 -1.55 2.88
C PHE A 43 -8.53 -2.92 2.22
N PHE A 44 -9.72 -3.51 2.18
CA PHE A 44 -9.97 -4.78 1.51
C PHE A 44 -10.74 -4.48 0.23
N ILE A 45 -10.04 -4.40 -0.90
CA ILE A 45 -10.59 -3.87 -2.16
C ILE A 45 -10.43 -4.87 -3.30
N GLY A 46 -11.31 -4.80 -4.29
CA GLY A 46 -11.34 -5.69 -5.44
C GLY A 46 -12.75 -5.89 -5.99
N GLU A 47 -13.00 -7.01 -6.66
CA GLU A 47 -14.27 -7.31 -7.32
C GLU A 47 -15.49 -7.21 -6.39
N ASN A 48 -15.32 -7.62 -5.12
CA ASN A 48 -16.38 -7.61 -4.12
C ASN A 48 -16.49 -6.29 -3.34
N ASN A 49 -15.50 -5.40 -3.49
CA ASN A 49 -15.52 -4.07 -2.88
C ASN A 49 -14.72 -3.09 -3.77
N PRO A 50 -15.32 -2.65 -4.89
CA PRO A 50 -14.65 -1.76 -5.83
C PRO A 50 -14.40 -0.41 -5.17
N SER A 51 -13.15 0.02 -5.12
CA SER A 51 -12.74 1.24 -4.45
C SER A 51 -11.45 1.77 -5.07
N LEU A 52 -11.35 3.10 -5.16
CA LEU A 52 -10.10 3.79 -5.45
C LEU A 52 -9.44 4.16 -4.12
N VAL A 53 -8.21 3.70 -3.90
CA VAL A 53 -7.39 4.12 -2.76
C VAL A 53 -6.40 5.17 -3.23
N HIS A 54 -6.56 6.39 -2.76
CA HIS A 54 -5.58 7.45 -2.93
C HIS A 54 -4.53 7.37 -1.82
N ILE A 55 -3.25 7.33 -2.19
CA ILE A 55 -2.12 7.21 -1.27
C ILE A 55 -1.27 8.46 -1.42
N PRO A 56 -1.36 9.42 -0.47
CA PRO A 56 -0.55 10.63 -0.52
C PRO A 56 0.95 10.33 -0.42
N ALA A 57 1.77 11.20 -0.99
CA ALA A 57 3.22 11.17 -0.82
C ALA A 57 3.61 11.14 0.67
N GLY A 58 4.64 10.35 0.98
CA GLY A 58 5.13 10.11 2.34
C GLY A 58 4.34 9.08 3.14
N VAL A 59 3.22 8.55 2.63
CA VAL A 59 2.49 7.46 3.28
C VAL A 59 3.09 6.12 2.84
N MET A 60 3.56 5.34 3.82
CA MET A 60 4.05 4.00 3.56
C MET A 60 2.88 3.08 3.25
N HIS A 61 3.04 2.24 2.24
CA HIS A 61 2.01 1.32 1.84
C HIS A 61 2.56 -0.03 1.38
N GLY A 62 1.68 -1.02 1.44
CA GLY A 62 1.93 -2.35 0.94
C GLY A 62 0.62 -3.05 0.65
N PHE A 63 0.70 -4.20 -0.01
CA PHE A 63 -0.47 -4.98 -0.33
C PHE A 63 -0.20 -6.47 -0.42
N LYS A 64 -1.27 -7.25 -0.27
CA LYS A 64 -1.25 -8.71 -0.32
C LYS A 64 -2.50 -9.21 -1.01
N CYS A 65 -2.35 -10.13 -1.96
CA CYS A 65 -3.49 -10.87 -2.49
C CYS A 65 -4.08 -11.76 -1.39
N ILE A 66 -5.40 -11.62 -1.19
CA ILE A 66 -6.19 -12.34 -0.18
C ILE A 66 -7.20 -13.31 -0.78
N GLY A 67 -7.36 -13.33 -2.11
CA GLY A 67 -8.14 -14.34 -2.81
C GLY A 67 -7.35 -15.62 -3.08
N GLU A 68 -8.05 -16.65 -3.54
CA GLU A 68 -7.46 -17.91 -4.00
C GLU A 68 -6.81 -17.78 -5.39
N GLY A 69 -7.35 -16.88 -6.22
CA GLY A 69 -6.83 -16.57 -7.55
C GLY A 69 -5.86 -15.39 -7.60
N GLU A 70 -5.43 -15.05 -8.82
CA GLU A 70 -4.66 -13.84 -9.06
C GLU A 70 -5.47 -12.57 -8.75
N ALA A 71 -4.77 -11.51 -8.38
CA ALA A 71 -5.33 -10.18 -8.29
C ALA A 71 -4.59 -9.23 -9.22
N ILE A 72 -5.32 -8.37 -9.91
CA ILE A 72 -4.77 -7.38 -10.84
C ILE A 72 -5.11 -6.00 -10.29
N CYS A 73 -4.09 -5.20 -10.01
CA CYS A 73 -4.23 -3.81 -9.64
C CYS A 73 -3.75 -2.88 -10.74
N VAL A 74 -4.43 -1.75 -10.91
CA VAL A 74 -3.98 -0.62 -11.70
C VAL A 74 -3.60 0.49 -10.72
N ASN A 75 -2.37 0.99 -10.84
CA ASN A 75 -1.93 2.18 -10.13
C ASN A 75 -1.73 3.32 -11.13
N ILE A 76 -2.29 4.49 -10.83
CA ILE A 76 -2.14 5.71 -11.61
C ILE A 76 -1.33 6.72 -10.77
N PRO A 77 0.00 6.76 -10.95
CA PRO A 77 0.86 7.69 -10.22
C PRO A 77 0.65 9.13 -10.71
N THR A 78 0.83 10.10 -9.82
CA THR A 78 0.78 11.54 -10.20
C THR A 78 2.02 11.99 -10.96
N GLU A 79 3.13 11.28 -10.83
CA GLU A 79 4.41 11.62 -11.45
C GLU A 79 4.93 10.48 -12.34
N PRO A 80 5.67 10.79 -13.42
CA PRO A 80 6.39 9.79 -14.18
C PRO A 80 7.62 9.29 -13.42
N TYR A 81 8.05 8.06 -13.72
CA TYR A 81 9.27 7.51 -13.15
C TYR A 81 10.52 8.29 -13.59
N ASN A 82 11.29 8.78 -12.63
CA ASN A 82 12.57 9.44 -12.86
C ASN A 82 13.72 8.44 -12.71
N TYR A 83 14.36 8.09 -13.83
CA TYR A 83 15.48 7.14 -13.86
C TYR A 83 16.77 7.67 -13.22
N GLU A 84 17.01 8.98 -13.26
CA GLU A 84 18.22 9.59 -12.69
C GLU A 84 18.11 9.72 -11.17
N ASN A 85 16.89 9.97 -10.68
CA ASN A 85 16.62 10.10 -9.26
C ASN A 85 15.26 9.45 -8.90
N PRO A 86 15.22 8.12 -8.74
CA PRO A 86 14.00 7.41 -8.35
C PRO A 86 13.50 7.86 -6.98
N ASP A 87 12.18 8.00 -6.83
CA ASP A 87 11.57 8.48 -5.58
C ASP A 87 10.90 7.38 -4.74
N GLU A 88 10.99 6.11 -5.15
CA GLU A 88 10.53 4.96 -4.37
C GLU A 88 11.56 4.58 -3.31
N TYR A 89 11.11 4.47 -2.06
CA TYR A 89 11.90 4.00 -0.94
C TYR A 89 11.23 2.77 -0.32
N ARG A 90 12.04 1.83 0.17
CA ARG A 90 11.56 0.53 0.68
C ARG A 90 11.97 0.31 2.13
N VAL A 91 11.10 -0.37 2.87
CA VAL A 91 11.33 -0.79 4.25
C VAL A 91 10.90 -2.24 4.41
N GLU A 92 11.56 -2.96 5.30
CA GLU A 92 11.28 -4.38 5.55
C GLU A 92 9.80 -4.62 5.90
N PRO A 93 9.09 -5.51 5.19
CA PRO A 93 7.68 -5.83 5.47
C PRO A 93 7.48 -6.50 6.83
N HIS A 94 8.52 -7.13 7.38
CA HIS A 94 8.45 -7.97 8.57
C HIS A 94 9.53 -7.56 9.58
N GLY A 95 9.12 -7.31 10.82
CA GLY A 95 10.06 -7.00 11.91
C GLY A 95 10.79 -5.65 11.78
N GLY A 96 10.39 -4.81 10.83
CA GLY A 96 10.91 -3.46 10.65
C GLY A 96 10.25 -2.42 11.56
N GLU A 97 10.41 -1.15 11.20
CA GLU A 97 9.96 0.01 11.99
C GLU A 97 8.43 0.15 12.06
N ILE A 98 7.72 -0.44 11.10
CA ILE A 98 6.25 -0.36 11.02
C ILE A 98 5.66 -1.51 11.84
N PRO A 99 4.88 -1.23 12.92
CA PRO A 99 4.39 -2.23 13.86
C PRO A 99 3.17 -2.99 13.29
N TYR A 100 3.36 -3.67 12.17
CA TYR A 100 2.28 -4.30 11.43
C TYR A 100 2.56 -5.76 11.12
N ASN A 101 1.57 -6.63 11.41
CA ASN A 101 1.63 -8.04 11.10
C ASN A 101 0.72 -8.37 9.90
N TRP A 102 1.33 -8.79 8.80
CA TRP A 102 0.67 -9.21 7.57
C TRP A 102 0.00 -10.58 7.61
N GLN A 103 0.18 -11.34 8.71
CA GLN A 103 -0.47 -12.62 8.89
C GLN A 103 -2.00 -12.44 9.00
N ARG A 104 -2.71 -13.43 8.48
CA ARG A 104 -4.16 -13.53 8.71
C ARG A 104 -4.36 -13.75 10.20
N LYS A 105 -5.23 -12.95 10.82
CA LYS A 105 -5.74 -13.22 12.15
C LYS A 105 -7.10 -13.88 11.99
N ASP A 106 -7.22 -15.10 12.50
CA ASP A 106 -8.53 -15.70 12.72
C ASP A 106 -9.09 -15.18 14.06
N GLY A 107 -10.41 -15.24 14.21
CA GLY A 107 -11.12 -14.86 15.43
C GLY A 107 -11.04 -15.94 16.49
#